data_AF-R1HHU9-F1
#
_entry.id   AF-R1HHU9-F1
#
_cell.length_a   1.000
_cell.length_b   1.000
_cell.length_c   1.000
_cell.angle_alpha   90.00
_cell.angle_beta   90.00
_cell.angle_gamma   90.00
#
_symmetry.space_group_name_H-M   'P 1'
#
loop_
_entity.id
_entity.type
_entity.pdbx_description
1 polymer ?
#
loop_
_entity_poly.entity_id
_entity_poly.type
_entity_poly.pdbx_seq_one_letter_code
_entity_poly.pdbx_strand_id
1 'polypeptide(L)'
;MTETQVTTGFDAPPLRRLRYFHGELLSARDFQQEQDYFREKLKLRLRCLLGYGVVCGLHVEPAHDDEHAAAEAGSEVAHRHRAKVRITPGLAVDCEGNEVVVRGSCTVDLWKALPPEERDKTTVWVGVRYAERPVEPSRAVFDDGCADTPDCEFTRIEECFAVRVTGCEPPVDDRCDTCCQPCAHRTLWLAEITEVDFGEPVRPERIRQDIRRPFGRHVPTVITGVNWIHGHTYGVDEAKKLLGTQDEAAGLVVRFSDDVRVDSLQPGVVQVQVIEGGAGRNADTWYMGGKFAAPDAAAGEFTREFRYRQTTRETLQDGDQVVITVRAAFLLDRCCRPVDGTNVGGRVPLIGAEDTTPGGGCARPPSGIGPWTSGTGAGGDVFESWFFVKEG
;
A
#
# COMPACT_ATOMS: atom_id res chain seq x y z
N MET A 1 37.68 5.18 -1.13
CA MET A 1 36.43 4.74 -0.49
C MET A 1 36.16 5.72 0.64
N THR A 2 35.48 6.81 0.31
CA THR A 2 35.07 7.83 1.28
C THR A 2 33.76 7.36 1.89
N GLU A 3 33.83 7.03 3.17
CA GLU A 3 32.74 6.67 4.06
C GLU A 3 31.73 7.84 4.07
N THR A 4 30.57 7.65 3.45
CA THR A 4 29.46 8.61 3.51
C THR A 4 28.96 8.62 4.94
N GLN A 5 29.36 9.61 5.73
CA GLN A 5 28.79 9.87 7.04
C GLN A 5 27.27 10.02 6.88
N VAL A 6 26.52 9.04 7.38
CA VAL A 6 25.08 9.15 7.56
C VAL A 6 24.88 10.27 8.57
N THR A 7 24.42 11.43 8.10
CA THR A 7 24.07 12.54 8.97
C THR A 7 22.94 12.07 9.89
N THR A 8 23.25 11.84 11.16
CA THR A 8 22.31 11.50 12.24
C THR A 8 21.46 12.70 12.68
N GLY A 9 21.09 13.57 11.72
CA GLY A 9 20.34 14.78 11.95
C GLY A 9 18.90 14.61 11.49
N PHE A 10 17.97 15.22 12.22
CA PHE A 10 16.61 15.42 11.74
C PHE A 10 16.63 16.40 10.56
N ASP A 11 16.34 15.91 9.36
CA ASP A 11 16.33 16.74 8.15
C ASP A 11 15.08 17.64 8.12
N ALA A 12 15.20 18.79 8.76
CA ALA A 12 14.24 19.88 8.67
C ALA A 12 14.96 21.22 8.57
N PRO A 13 14.51 22.11 7.66
CA PRO A 13 15.08 23.45 7.55
C PRO A 13 14.85 24.22 8.85
N PRO A 14 15.75 25.16 9.21
CA PRO A 14 15.56 26.00 10.39
C PRO A 14 14.32 26.87 10.21
N LEU A 15 13.29 26.61 11.01
CA LEU A 15 12.04 27.39 10.99
C LEU A 15 12.28 28.77 11.62
N ARG A 16 12.43 29.79 10.77
CA ARG A 16 12.59 31.20 11.17
C ARG A 16 11.30 31.95 10.88
N ARG A 17 10.75 32.60 11.89
CA ARG A 17 9.57 33.47 11.74
C ARG A 17 10.02 34.93 11.76
N LEU A 18 9.46 35.72 10.85
CA LEU A 18 9.68 37.16 10.81
C LEU A 18 9.25 37.80 12.15
N ARG A 19 10.08 38.69 12.69
CA ARG A 19 9.81 39.41 13.94
C ARG A 19 9.58 40.88 13.64
N TYR A 20 8.31 41.25 13.51
CA TYR A 20 7.89 42.63 13.27
C TYR A 20 8.38 43.61 14.34
N PHE A 21 8.93 44.74 13.90
CA PHE A 21 9.19 45.90 14.76
C PHE A 21 8.81 47.23 14.08
N HIS A 22 8.65 48.29 14.88
CA HIS A 22 8.23 49.58 14.37
C HIS A 22 9.31 50.21 13.46
N GLY A 23 8.89 50.66 12.28
CA GLY A 23 9.77 51.28 11.29
C GLY A 23 10.48 50.28 10.36
N GLU A 24 10.17 48.98 10.47
CA GLU A 24 10.67 47.95 9.56
C GLU A 24 10.01 48.07 8.17
N LEU A 25 10.82 48.09 7.11
CA LEU A 25 10.34 48.02 5.73
C LEU A 25 10.24 46.56 5.31
N LEU A 26 9.04 46.13 4.91
CA LEU A 26 8.79 44.77 4.44
C LEU A 26 8.84 44.70 2.92
N SER A 27 9.50 43.65 2.42
CA SER A 27 9.62 43.34 1.00
C SER A 27 8.87 42.06 0.63
N ALA A 28 8.70 41.80 -0.66
CA ALA A 28 8.13 40.53 -1.15
C ALA A 28 8.86 39.30 -0.59
N ARG A 29 10.18 39.40 -0.39
CA ARG A 29 11.00 38.35 0.21
C ARG A 29 10.59 38.03 1.65
N ASP A 30 10.17 39.03 2.43
CA ASP A 30 9.76 38.84 3.83
C ASP A 30 8.41 38.13 3.92
N PHE A 31 7.47 38.49 3.04
CA PHE A 31 6.18 37.80 2.92
C PHE A 31 6.33 36.37 2.37
N GLN A 32 7.26 36.13 1.45
CA GLN A 32 7.57 34.78 0.98
C GLN A 32 8.13 33.92 2.11
N GLN A 33 9.06 34.45 2.91
CA GLN A 33 9.58 33.74 4.08
C GLN A 33 8.50 33.41 5.11
N GLU A 34 7.53 34.31 5.32
CA GLU A 34 6.39 34.04 6.19
C GLU A 34 5.51 32.90 5.66
N GLN A 35 5.22 32.88 4.35
CA GLN A 35 4.49 31.78 3.70
C GLN A 35 5.24 30.46 3.84
N ASP A 36 6.54 30.43 3.51
CA ASP A 36 7.38 29.24 3.61
C ASP A 36 7.43 28.70 5.04
N TYR A 37 7.51 29.58 6.05
CA TYR A 37 7.48 29.18 7.45
C TYR A 37 6.20 28.40 7.82
N PHE A 38 5.03 28.88 7.41
CA PHE A 38 3.78 28.18 7.69
C PHE A 38 3.63 26.89 6.88
N ARG A 39 4.01 26.92 5.59
CA ARG A 39 3.98 25.74 4.70
C ARG A 39 4.86 24.62 5.24
N GLU A 40 6.13 24.90 5.56
CA GLU A 40 7.04 23.91 6.12
C GLU A 40 6.57 23.39 7.49
N LYS A 41 5.96 24.25 8.32
CA LYS A 41 5.38 23.82 9.60
C LYS A 41 4.17 22.88 9.43
N LEU A 42 3.34 23.09 8.40
CA LEU A 42 2.21 22.21 8.08
C LEU A 42 2.70 20.86 7.52
N LYS A 43 3.64 20.90 6.56
CA LYS A 43 4.28 19.69 6.00
C LYS A 43 4.92 18.83 7.09
N LEU A 44 5.65 19.45 8.01
CA LEU A 44 6.27 18.79 9.15
C LEU A 44 5.23 18.07 10.03
N ARG A 45 4.10 18.73 10.32
CA ARG A 45 3.02 18.13 11.13
C ARG A 45 2.42 16.91 10.43
N LEU A 46 2.09 17.03 9.15
CA LEU A 46 1.52 15.92 8.38
C LEU A 46 2.51 14.76 8.32
N ARG A 47 3.70 14.98 7.75
CA ARG A 47 4.70 13.94 7.52
C ARG A 47 5.15 13.24 8.82
N CYS A 48 5.32 13.98 9.91
CA CYS A 48 5.92 13.42 11.13
C CYS A 48 4.91 12.92 12.17
N LEU A 49 3.71 13.50 12.24
CA LEU A 49 2.68 13.07 13.20
C LEU A 49 1.70 12.07 12.58
N LEU A 50 1.38 12.23 11.29
CA LEU A 50 0.35 11.44 10.62
C LEU A 50 0.90 10.54 9.52
N GLY A 51 2.06 10.89 8.95
CA GLY A 51 2.68 10.18 7.85
C GLY A 51 2.25 10.72 6.50
N TYR A 52 2.27 9.85 5.50
CA TYR A 52 1.95 10.19 4.11
C TYR A 52 1.17 9.05 3.45
N GLY A 53 0.71 9.22 2.21
CA GLY A 53 -0.08 8.23 1.47
C GLY A 53 -1.45 8.75 1.05
N VAL A 54 -2.27 7.86 0.49
CA VAL A 54 -3.61 8.18 0.01
C VAL A 54 -4.60 8.19 1.18
N VAL A 55 -5.28 9.31 1.39
CA VAL A 55 -6.26 9.50 2.46
C VAL A 55 -7.63 8.99 2.02
N CYS A 56 -8.11 9.44 0.86
CA CYS A 56 -9.38 9.02 0.30
C CYS A 56 -9.44 9.25 -1.23
N GLY A 57 -10.30 8.49 -1.90
CA GLY A 57 -10.54 8.63 -3.34
C GLY A 57 -9.32 8.29 -4.19
N LEU A 58 -9.05 9.13 -5.21
CA LEU A 58 -7.95 8.95 -6.15
C LEU A 58 -7.97 7.60 -6.87
N HIS A 59 -9.13 6.94 -7.00
CA HIS A 59 -9.25 5.65 -7.67
C HIS A 59 -8.91 5.77 -9.15
N VAL A 60 -8.24 4.76 -9.70
CA VAL A 60 -7.98 4.67 -11.13
C VAL A 60 -9.03 3.76 -11.74
N GLU A 61 -9.85 4.32 -12.62
CA GLU A 61 -10.93 3.62 -13.29
C GLU A 61 -10.70 3.68 -14.81
N PRO A 62 -11.23 2.74 -15.60
CA PRO A 62 -11.29 2.90 -17.04
C PRO A 62 -11.99 4.21 -17.39
N ALA A 63 -11.42 4.99 -18.31
CA ALA A 63 -12.16 6.09 -18.88
C ALA A 63 -13.18 5.53 -19.88
N HIS A 64 -14.45 5.86 -19.71
CA HIS A 64 -15.42 5.64 -20.77
C HIS A 64 -15.14 6.66 -21.87
N ASP A 65 -15.21 6.24 -23.13
CA ASP A 65 -15.15 7.18 -24.25
C ASP A 65 -16.40 8.05 -24.18
N ASP A 66 -16.28 9.27 -23.64
CA ASP A 66 -17.33 10.27 -23.78
C ASP A 66 -17.44 10.57 -25.28
N GLU A 67 -18.56 10.17 -25.90
CA GLU A 67 -18.87 10.45 -27.32
C GLU A 67 -18.76 11.95 -27.66
N HIS A 68 -18.83 12.83 -26.66
CA HIS A 68 -18.71 14.28 -26.80
C HIS A 68 -17.29 14.80 -27.06
N ALA A 69 -16.23 14.07 -26.67
CA ALA A 69 -14.85 14.49 -26.96
C ALA A 69 -14.38 14.12 -28.38
N ALA A 70 -15.09 13.21 -29.04
CA ALA A 70 -14.81 12.80 -30.43
C ALA A 70 -15.29 13.83 -31.46
N ALA A 71 -16.17 14.77 -31.08
CA ALA A 71 -16.77 15.74 -32.01
C ALA A 71 -15.89 16.98 -32.27
N GLU A 72 -14.93 17.32 -31.38
CA GLU A 72 -14.07 18.51 -31.56
C GLU A 72 -12.66 18.18 -32.08
N ALA A 73 -12.25 16.92 -32.06
CA ALA A 73 -10.95 16.48 -32.58
C ALA A 73 -11.10 15.89 -33.99
N GLY A 74 -11.21 16.74 -35.01
CA GLY A 74 -11.11 16.37 -36.43
C GLY A 74 -9.71 15.92 -36.86
N SER A 75 -9.10 14.99 -36.12
CA SER A 75 -7.75 14.48 -36.34
C SER A 75 -7.75 12.96 -36.39
N GLU A 76 -7.27 12.38 -37.50
CA GLU A 76 -7.07 10.94 -37.71
C GLU A 76 -6.21 10.26 -36.61
N VAL A 77 -5.53 11.05 -35.76
CA VAL A 77 -4.72 10.56 -34.63
C VAL A 77 -5.58 10.14 -33.43
N ALA A 78 -6.82 10.61 -33.32
CA ALA A 78 -7.74 10.27 -32.22
C ALA A 78 -8.14 8.78 -32.20
N HIS A 79 -8.02 8.08 -33.33
CA HIS A 79 -8.33 6.64 -33.44
C HIS A 79 -7.19 5.69 -33.05
N ARG A 80 -5.98 6.19 -32.75
CA ARG A 80 -4.82 5.33 -32.45
C ARG A 80 -4.57 5.08 -30.97
N HIS A 81 -5.09 5.94 -30.08
CA HIS A 81 -4.79 5.86 -28.64
C HIS A 81 -6.08 5.91 -27.81
N ARG A 82 -6.63 4.73 -27.50
CA ARG A 82 -7.85 4.56 -26.70
C ARG A 82 -7.59 4.11 -25.27
N ALA A 83 -6.33 3.82 -24.93
CA ALA A 83 -5.93 3.51 -23.57
C ALA A 83 -5.95 4.77 -22.68
N LYS A 84 -7.14 5.08 -22.15
CA LYS A 84 -7.40 6.19 -21.25
C LYS A 84 -7.87 5.68 -19.90
N VAL A 85 -7.41 6.33 -18.84
CA VAL A 85 -7.85 6.08 -17.47
C VAL A 85 -8.36 7.36 -16.83
N ARG A 86 -9.28 7.22 -15.88
CA ARG A 86 -9.83 8.31 -15.10
C ARG A 86 -9.35 8.18 -13.66
N ILE A 87 -8.75 9.25 -13.13
CA ILE A 87 -8.43 9.36 -11.70
C ILE A 87 -9.60 10.09 -11.04
N THR A 88 -10.23 9.48 -10.05
CA THR A 88 -11.35 10.10 -9.31
C THR A 88 -10.86 11.18 -8.33
N PRO A 89 -11.73 12.11 -7.90
CA PRO A 89 -11.38 13.10 -6.90
C PRO A 89 -10.88 12.46 -5.61
N GLY A 90 -10.00 13.14 -4.89
CA GLY A 90 -9.46 12.61 -3.64
C GLY A 90 -8.36 13.47 -3.05
N LEU A 91 -7.89 13.00 -1.89
CA LEU A 91 -6.87 13.65 -1.08
C LEU A 91 -5.75 12.66 -0.79
N ALA A 92 -4.52 13.13 -0.91
CA ALA A 92 -3.37 12.42 -0.43
C ALA A 92 -2.31 13.37 0.11
N VAL A 93 -1.31 12.82 0.78
CA VAL A 93 -0.16 13.55 1.30
C VAL A 93 1.09 12.87 0.77
N ASP A 94 1.99 13.60 0.14
CA ASP A 94 3.25 13.04 -0.33
C ASP A 94 4.26 12.84 0.80
N CYS A 95 5.36 12.15 0.51
CA CYS A 95 6.39 11.85 1.49
C CYS A 95 7.10 13.07 2.10
N GLU A 96 6.96 14.26 1.51
CA GLU A 96 7.50 15.49 2.09
C GLU A 96 6.48 16.23 2.95
N GLY A 97 5.22 15.79 2.94
CA GLY A 97 4.10 16.39 3.67
C GLY A 97 3.28 17.35 2.84
N ASN A 98 3.47 17.42 1.51
CA ASN A 98 2.63 18.26 0.65
C ASN A 98 1.26 17.59 0.45
N GLU A 99 0.21 18.37 0.55
CA GLU A 99 -1.17 17.91 0.32
C GLU A 99 -1.47 17.89 -1.19
N VAL A 100 -1.80 16.73 -1.72
CA VAL A 100 -2.18 16.52 -3.12
C VAL A 100 -3.70 16.44 -3.20
N VAL A 101 -4.34 17.50 -3.70
CA VAL A 101 -5.79 17.60 -3.80
C VAL A 101 -6.24 17.50 -5.25
N VAL A 102 -6.92 16.40 -5.59
CA VAL A 102 -7.57 16.21 -6.90
C VAL A 102 -9.05 16.57 -6.72
N ARG A 103 -9.43 17.77 -7.16
CA ARG A 103 -10.79 18.32 -6.93
C ARG A 103 -11.86 17.73 -7.85
N GLY A 104 -11.48 17.42 -9.09
CA GLY A 104 -12.36 16.86 -10.11
C GLY A 104 -11.71 15.66 -10.77
N SER A 105 -12.52 14.77 -11.34
CA SER A 105 -12.00 13.62 -12.09
C SER A 105 -11.12 14.11 -13.24
N CYS A 106 -9.97 13.49 -13.43
CA CYS A 106 -9.10 13.80 -14.56
C CYS A 106 -8.90 12.56 -15.43
N THR A 107 -9.09 12.72 -16.75
CA THR A 107 -8.85 11.67 -17.74
C THR A 107 -7.44 11.80 -18.29
N VAL A 108 -6.70 10.70 -18.23
CA VAL A 108 -5.30 10.60 -18.62
C VAL A 108 -5.19 9.66 -19.81
N ASP A 109 -4.66 10.18 -20.91
CA ASP A 109 -4.25 9.40 -22.07
C ASP A 109 -2.88 8.78 -21.77
N LEU A 110 -2.84 7.46 -21.59
CA LEU A 110 -1.64 6.76 -21.16
C LEU A 110 -0.50 6.92 -22.16
N TRP A 111 -0.79 6.93 -23.46
CA TRP A 111 0.23 7.07 -24.50
C TRP A 111 0.88 8.46 -24.49
N LYS A 112 0.08 9.52 -24.28
CA LYS A 112 0.57 10.89 -24.21
C LYS A 112 1.34 11.17 -22.93
N ALA A 113 0.91 10.58 -21.81
CA ALA A 113 1.51 10.79 -20.50
C ALA A 113 2.79 9.96 -20.30
N LEU A 114 2.95 8.85 -21.02
CA LEU A 114 4.12 7.98 -20.96
C LEU A 114 5.31 8.60 -21.71
N PRO A 115 6.52 8.60 -21.12
CA PRO A 115 7.74 9.05 -21.79
C PRO A 115 7.96 8.28 -23.10
N PRO A 116 8.40 8.94 -24.20
CA PRO A 116 8.58 8.29 -25.50
C PRO A 116 9.47 7.03 -25.46
N GLU A 117 10.49 7.03 -24.61
CA GLU A 117 11.43 5.93 -24.39
C GLU A 117 10.82 4.69 -23.69
N GLU A 118 9.65 4.83 -23.04
CA GLU A 118 9.00 3.76 -22.27
C GLU A 118 7.77 3.18 -22.98
N ARG A 119 7.49 3.61 -24.22
CA ARG A 119 6.29 3.22 -24.99
C ARG A 119 6.27 1.79 -25.51
N ASP A 120 7.36 1.06 -25.35
CA ASP A 120 7.48 -0.38 -25.62
C ASP A 120 6.98 -1.23 -24.44
N LYS A 121 6.74 -0.62 -23.27
CA LYS A 121 6.30 -1.31 -22.07
C LYS A 121 4.81 -1.62 -22.12
N THR A 122 4.49 -2.86 -21.74
CA THR A 122 3.11 -3.35 -21.61
C THR A 122 2.54 -3.12 -20.22
N THR A 123 3.38 -2.97 -19.20
CA THR A 123 2.98 -2.59 -17.85
C THR A 123 3.31 -1.13 -17.61
N VAL A 124 2.32 -0.37 -17.14
CA VAL A 124 2.48 1.05 -16.81
C VAL A 124 1.96 1.34 -15.42
N TRP A 125 2.60 2.27 -14.74
CA TRP A 125 2.25 2.74 -13.43
C TRP A 125 1.76 4.18 -13.51
N VAL A 126 0.65 4.45 -12.83
CA VAL A 126 0.02 5.77 -12.76
C VAL A 126 0.15 6.29 -11.34
N GLY A 127 0.66 7.50 -11.19
CA GLY A 127 0.79 8.17 -9.91
C GLY A 127 0.49 9.65 -9.98
N VAL A 128 0.30 10.27 -8.82
CA VAL A 128 0.10 11.72 -8.68
C VAL A 128 1.22 12.30 -7.83
N ARG A 129 1.60 13.55 -8.12
CA ARG A 129 2.53 14.31 -7.31
C ARG A 129 2.03 15.74 -7.12
N TYR A 130 2.44 16.34 -6.02
CA TYR A 130 2.24 17.76 -5.79
C TYR A 130 2.91 18.60 -6.88
N ALA A 131 2.22 19.66 -7.31
CA ALA A 131 2.75 20.63 -8.25
C ALA A 131 2.23 22.03 -7.90
N GLU A 132 2.98 23.05 -8.28
CA GLU A 132 2.56 24.44 -8.20
C GLU A 132 2.61 25.02 -9.61
N ARG A 133 1.67 25.90 -9.94
CA ARG A 133 1.73 26.69 -11.17
C ARG A 133 1.41 28.15 -10.89
N PRO A 134 2.13 29.09 -11.50
CA PRO A 134 1.75 30.48 -11.45
C PRO A 134 0.47 30.69 -12.28
N VAL A 135 -0.48 31.46 -11.76
CA VAL A 135 -1.77 31.77 -12.38
C VAL A 135 -2.09 33.26 -12.26
N GLU A 136 -3.13 33.70 -12.96
CA GLU A 136 -3.53 35.12 -13.02
C GLU A 136 -2.39 36.03 -13.53
N PRO A 137 -2.03 35.92 -14.83
CA PRO A 137 -1.01 36.76 -15.42
C PRO A 137 -1.42 38.23 -15.35
N SER A 138 -0.47 39.08 -14.99
CA SER A 138 -0.61 40.52 -14.86
C SER A 138 0.62 41.21 -15.42
N ARG A 139 0.45 42.47 -15.84
CA ARG A 139 1.58 43.29 -16.29
C ARG A 139 2.27 43.89 -15.08
N ALA A 140 3.57 43.65 -14.95
CA ALA A 140 4.38 44.35 -13.97
C ALA A 140 4.41 45.85 -14.29
N VAL A 141 4.28 46.69 -13.25
CA VAL A 141 4.35 48.16 -13.39
C VAL A 141 5.79 48.64 -13.46
N PHE A 142 6.73 47.86 -12.90
CA PHE A 142 8.15 48.11 -12.90
C PHE A 142 8.86 46.84 -13.40
N ASP A 143 9.81 47.01 -14.31
CA ASP A 143 10.69 45.94 -14.80
C ASP A 143 11.94 45.91 -13.91
N ASP A 144 12.39 44.72 -13.51
CA ASP A 144 13.66 44.52 -12.78
C ASP A 144 14.87 44.55 -13.75
N GLY A 145 14.63 44.67 -15.08
CA GLY A 145 15.64 44.74 -16.12
C GLY A 145 15.55 45.96 -17.05
N CYS A 146 16.62 46.16 -17.86
CA CYS A 146 16.63 47.07 -19.02
C CYS A 146 16.01 46.38 -20.25
N ALA A 147 14.90 45.64 -20.10
CA ALA A 147 14.25 44.99 -21.23
C ALA A 147 13.16 45.90 -21.82
N ASP A 148 13.04 45.91 -23.15
CA ASP A 148 12.12 46.79 -23.88
C ASP A 148 10.64 46.34 -23.78
N THR A 149 10.37 45.20 -23.15
CA THR A 149 9.02 44.68 -22.92
C THR A 149 8.86 44.24 -21.47
N PRO A 150 7.84 44.76 -20.74
CA PRO A 150 7.60 44.32 -19.37
C PRO A 150 7.29 42.83 -19.36
N ASP A 151 8.01 42.08 -18.53
CA ASP A 151 7.80 40.66 -18.36
C ASP A 151 6.37 40.38 -17.86
N CYS A 152 5.82 39.25 -18.33
CA CYS A 152 4.52 38.77 -17.89
C CYS A 152 4.69 38.13 -16.51
N GLU A 153 4.22 38.81 -15.48
CA GLU A 153 4.28 38.35 -14.09
C GLU A 153 2.96 37.70 -13.67
N PHE A 154 3.00 36.87 -12.62
CA PHE A 154 1.81 36.17 -12.14
C PHE A 154 1.48 36.60 -10.71
N THR A 155 0.20 36.89 -10.44
CA THR A 155 -0.20 37.45 -9.14
C THR A 155 -0.50 36.37 -8.09
N ARG A 156 -0.64 35.11 -8.52
CA ARG A 156 -1.03 33.98 -7.66
C ARG A 156 -0.24 32.72 -8.02
N ILE A 157 -0.05 31.87 -7.03
CA ILE A 157 0.41 30.49 -7.19
C ILE A 157 -0.76 29.59 -6.86
N GLU A 158 -1.12 28.71 -7.79
CA GLU A 158 -2.11 27.68 -7.57
C GLU A 158 -1.42 26.37 -7.20
N GLU A 159 -1.77 25.82 -6.05
CA GLU A 159 -1.40 24.48 -5.63
C GLU A 159 -2.27 23.45 -6.37
N CYS A 160 -1.62 22.62 -7.18
CA CYS A 160 -2.25 21.64 -8.04
C CYS A 160 -1.54 20.28 -7.94
N PHE A 161 -1.80 19.43 -8.92
CA PHE A 161 -1.17 18.11 -9.02
C PHE A 161 -0.71 17.87 -10.44
N ALA A 162 0.33 17.05 -10.58
CA ALA A 162 0.76 16.50 -11.85
C ALA A 162 0.58 14.98 -11.82
N VAL A 163 0.01 14.44 -12.90
CA VAL A 163 -0.03 12.99 -13.12
C VAL A 163 1.30 12.56 -13.70
N ARG A 164 1.86 11.48 -13.16
CA ARG A 164 3.04 10.81 -13.69
C ARG A 164 2.65 9.42 -14.16
N VAL A 165 3.02 9.09 -15.39
CA VAL A 165 2.90 7.74 -15.94
C VAL A 165 4.30 7.26 -16.30
N THR A 166 4.63 6.01 -15.97
CA THR A 166 5.93 5.40 -16.29
C THR A 166 5.74 3.92 -16.58
N GLY A 167 6.58 3.34 -17.42
CA GLY A 167 6.73 1.91 -17.65
C GLY A 167 7.88 1.28 -16.85
N CYS A 168 8.48 2.02 -15.92
CA CYS A 168 9.44 1.50 -14.95
C CYS A 168 8.75 1.21 -13.62
N GLU A 169 9.09 0.07 -13.01
CA GLU A 169 8.56 -0.29 -11.70
C GLU A 169 8.91 0.79 -10.66
N PRO A 170 7.91 1.33 -9.96
CA PRO A 170 8.13 2.32 -8.93
C PRO A 170 9.02 1.84 -7.77
N PRO A 171 9.89 2.71 -7.23
CA PRO A 171 10.65 2.36 -6.03
C PRO A 171 9.73 2.24 -4.81
N VAL A 172 9.91 1.15 -4.05
CA VAL A 172 9.27 0.93 -2.75
C VAL A 172 9.92 1.84 -1.69
N ASP A 173 9.12 2.36 -0.76
CA ASP A 173 9.66 3.11 0.37
C ASP A 173 10.06 2.16 1.50
N ASP A 174 11.35 1.83 1.53
CA ASP A 174 11.89 0.91 2.53
C ASP A 174 12.25 1.60 3.86
N ARG A 175 11.94 2.89 4.05
CA ARG A 175 12.29 3.60 5.29
C ARG A 175 11.39 3.16 6.44
N CYS A 176 11.99 2.71 7.54
CA CYS A 176 11.24 2.47 8.78
C CYS A 176 10.65 3.77 9.32
N ASP A 177 11.43 4.84 9.36
CA ASP A 177 10.99 6.16 9.82
C ASP A 177 10.86 7.15 8.65
N THR A 178 9.64 7.29 8.16
CA THR A 178 9.30 8.11 6.98
C THR A 178 9.44 9.62 7.18
N CYS A 179 9.60 10.06 8.44
CA CYS A 179 9.69 11.47 8.83
C CYS A 179 11.11 12.04 8.82
N CYS A 180 12.10 11.24 9.24
CA CYS A 180 13.45 11.71 9.58
C CYS A 180 14.45 11.61 8.43
N GLN A 181 14.09 10.92 7.35
CA GLN A 181 14.92 10.71 6.18
C GLN A 181 14.22 11.28 4.95
N PRO A 182 14.94 11.84 3.97
CA PRO A 182 14.34 12.24 2.70
C PRO A 182 13.81 11.02 1.94
N CYS A 183 12.74 11.19 1.18
CA CYS A 183 12.22 10.14 0.30
C CYS A 183 12.97 10.10 -1.02
N ALA A 184 13.09 8.91 -1.61
CA ALA A 184 13.68 8.73 -2.94
C ALA A 184 12.82 9.34 -4.06
N HIS A 185 11.51 9.43 -3.85
CA HIS A 185 10.56 9.99 -4.82
C HIS A 185 9.34 10.59 -4.11
N ARG A 186 8.72 11.60 -4.75
CA ARG A 186 7.53 12.32 -4.25
C ARG A 186 6.22 11.87 -4.91
N THR A 187 6.27 10.84 -5.75
CA THR A 187 5.09 10.38 -6.51
C THR A 187 4.33 9.36 -5.67
N LEU A 188 3.03 9.60 -5.50
CA LEU A 188 2.11 8.64 -4.91
C LEU A 188 1.55 7.76 -6.02
N TRP A 189 2.00 6.51 -6.03
CA TRP A 189 1.56 5.51 -7.00
C TRP A 189 0.16 5.03 -6.67
N LEU A 190 -0.72 5.08 -7.66
CA LEU A 190 -2.15 4.84 -7.53
C LEU A 190 -2.60 3.54 -8.17
N ALA A 191 -1.97 3.13 -9.27
CA ALA A 191 -2.27 1.87 -9.93
C ALA A 191 -1.10 1.38 -10.78
N GLU A 192 -0.97 0.07 -10.84
CA GLU A 192 -0.31 -0.67 -11.92
C GLU A 192 -1.39 -1.09 -12.94
N ILE A 193 -1.08 -0.94 -14.22
CA ILE A 193 -1.94 -1.40 -15.31
C ILE A 193 -1.14 -2.39 -16.14
N THR A 194 -1.58 -3.64 -16.16
CA THR A 194 -0.88 -4.73 -16.85
C THR A 194 -1.43 -4.96 -18.25
N GLU A 195 -0.58 -5.45 -19.16
CA GLU A 195 -0.96 -5.84 -20.52
C GLU A 195 -1.72 -4.73 -21.28
N VAL A 196 -1.21 -3.50 -21.24
CA VAL A 196 -1.80 -2.36 -21.93
C VAL A 196 -1.63 -2.49 -23.44
N ASP A 197 -2.77 -2.53 -24.14
CA ASP A 197 -2.85 -2.23 -25.56
C ASP A 197 -3.26 -0.77 -25.73
N PHE A 198 -2.35 0.07 -26.24
CA PHE A 198 -2.62 1.49 -26.43
C PHE A 198 -3.76 1.78 -27.43
N GLY A 199 -4.08 0.83 -28.31
CA GLY A 199 -5.17 0.93 -29.27
C GLY A 199 -6.55 0.58 -28.70
N GLU A 200 -6.62 -0.09 -27.55
CA GLU A 200 -7.86 -0.51 -26.92
C GLU A 200 -8.17 0.26 -25.62
N PRO A 201 -9.45 0.36 -25.21
CA PRO A 201 -9.80 0.82 -23.87
C PRO A 201 -9.21 -0.09 -22.79
N VAL A 202 -8.73 0.51 -21.70
CA VAL A 202 -8.20 -0.23 -20.56
C VAL A 202 -9.33 -1.00 -19.87
N ARG A 203 -9.14 -2.30 -19.65
CA ARG A 203 -10.14 -3.15 -18.98
C ARG A 203 -10.03 -3.02 -17.46
N PRO A 204 -11.15 -3.00 -16.71
CA PRO A 204 -11.13 -2.85 -15.25
C PRO A 204 -10.23 -3.86 -14.53
N GLU A 205 -10.19 -5.10 -15.01
CA GLU A 205 -9.47 -6.22 -14.38
C GLU A 205 -7.95 -6.08 -14.50
N ARG A 206 -7.48 -5.24 -15.43
CA ARG A 206 -6.06 -4.94 -15.63
C ARG A 206 -5.54 -3.83 -14.72
N ILE A 207 -6.43 -3.12 -14.02
CA ILE A 207 -6.08 -2.02 -13.14
C ILE A 207 -5.91 -2.54 -11.71
N ARG A 208 -4.66 -2.68 -11.30
CA ARG A 208 -4.22 -3.16 -9.99
C ARG A 208 -3.88 -1.97 -9.10
N GLN A 209 -4.70 -1.75 -8.06
CA GLN A 209 -4.57 -0.58 -7.17
C GLN A 209 -3.91 -0.91 -5.83
N ASP A 210 -3.40 -2.13 -5.67
CA ASP A 210 -2.73 -2.65 -4.48
C ASP A 210 -1.37 -2.01 -4.18
N ILE A 211 -0.74 -1.37 -5.18
CA ILE A 211 0.50 -0.59 -4.99
C ILE A 211 0.30 0.71 -4.17
N ARG A 212 -0.96 1.09 -3.90
CA ARG A 212 -1.27 2.29 -3.14
C ARG A 212 -0.74 2.19 -1.73
N ARG A 213 -0.02 3.22 -1.33
CA ARG A 213 0.31 3.42 0.08
C ARG A 213 -0.90 4.02 0.82
N PRO A 214 -1.50 3.33 1.81
CA PRO A 214 -2.50 3.94 2.67
C PRO A 214 -1.89 5.10 3.45
N PHE A 215 -2.71 6.11 3.75
CA PHE A 215 -2.27 7.22 4.60
C PHE A 215 -1.97 6.74 6.01
N GLY A 216 -0.76 7.03 6.48
CA GLY A 216 -0.33 6.65 7.83
C GLY A 216 1.17 6.80 8.01
N ARG A 217 1.61 6.81 9.28
CA ARG A 217 3.04 6.92 9.62
C ARG A 217 3.85 5.76 9.05
N HIS A 218 3.25 4.58 9.07
CA HIS A 218 3.81 3.34 8.58
C HIS A 218 2.72 2.52 7.88
N VAL A 219 3.14 1.68 6.93
CA VAL A 219 2.28 0.63 6.37
C VAL A 219 2.47 -0.60 7.26
N PRO A 220 1.42 -1.12 7.91
CA PRO A 220 1.57 -2.32 8.73
C PRO A 220 1.89 -3.53 7.85
N THR A 221 2.77 -4.40 8.35
CA THR A 221 2.96 -5.73 7.76
C THR A 221 1.73 -6.57 8.07
N VAL A 222 1.10 -7.15 7.04
CA VAL A 222 -0.13 -7.94 7.15
C VAL A 222 0.10 -9.37 6.66
N ILE A 223 -0.78 -10.29 7.05
CA ILE A 223 -0.88 -11.62 6.46
C ILE A 223 -1.66 -11.51 5.14
N THR A 224 -1.02 -11.89 4.05
CA THR A 224 -1.56 -11.83 2.68
C THR A 224 -2.13 -13.15 2.20
N GLY A 225 -1.81 -14.26 2.88
CA GLY A 225 -2.41 -15.53 2.54
C GLY A 225 -2.10 -16.65 3.52
N VAL A 226 -2.99 -17.65 3.50
CA VAL A 226 -2.88 -18.90 4.25
C VAL A 226 -3.12 -20.10 3.33
N ASN A 227 -2.69 -21.30 3.67
CA ASN A 227 -2.93 -22.51 2.85
C ASN A 227 -4.12 -23.37 3.30
N TRP A 228 -5.00 -22.83 4.15
CA TRP A 228 -6.24 -23.48 4.59
C TRP A 228 -7.42 -22.52 4.46
N ILE A 229 -8.62 -23.08 4.35
CA ILE A 229 -9.86 -22.34 4.19
C ILE A 229 -10.50 -22.17 5.57
N HIS A 230 -10.74 -20.92 5.95
CA HIS A 230 -11.44 -20.60 7.17
C HIS A 230 -12.87 -21.17 7.17
N GLY A 231 -13.25 -21.88 8.24
CA GLY A 231 -14.58 -22.47 8.42
C GLY A 231 -14.90 -23.65 7.50
N HIS A 232 -13.94 -24.13 6.69
CA HIS A 232 -14.13 -25.27 5.79
C HIS A 232 -14.15 -26.59 6.56
N THR A 233 -14.72 -27.63 5.94
CA THR A 233 -14.72 -28.99 6.45
C THR A 233 -13.79 -29.86 5.63
N TYR A 234 -12.69 -30.30 6.23
CA TYR A 234 -11.69 -31.16 5.60
C TYR A 234 -11.93 -32.62 5.96
N GLY A 235 -11.60 -33.52 5.02
CA GLY A 235 -11.48 -34.94 5.34
C GLY A 235 -10.32 -35.19 6.32
N VAL A 236 -10.38 -36.25 7.13
CA VAL A 236 -9.33 -36.59 8.10
C VAL A 236 -7.94 -36.67 7.45
N ASP A 237 -7.82 -37.33 6.30
CA ASP A 237 -6.54 -37.48 5.59
C ASP A 237 -6.05 -36.15 4.97
N GLU A 238 -6.98 -35.33 4.51
CA GLU A 238 -6.67 -33.99 3.99
C GLU A 238 -6.16 -33.06 5.10
N ALA A 239 -6.81 -33.09 6.27
CA ALA A 239 -6.38 -32.36 7.45
C ALA A 239 -4.99 -32.81 7.94
N LYS A 240 -4.72 -34.12 7.98
CA LYS A 240 -3.39 -34.67 8.33
C LYS A 240 -2.31 -34.22 7.34
N LYS A 241 -2.63 -34.16 6.05
CA LYS A 241 -1.72 -33.65 5.02
C LYS A 241 -1.47 -32.16 5.22
N LEU A 242 -2.52 -31.36 5.44
CA LEU A 242 -2.43 -29.93 5.69
C LEU A 242 -1.55 -29.61 6.90
N LEU A 243 -1.70 -30.35 8.01
CA LEU A 243 -0.95 -30.15 9.25
C LEU A 243 0.48 -30.71 9.21
N GLY A 244 0.86 -31.43 8.15
CA GLY A 244 2.16 -32.06 8.00
C GLY A 244 2.40 -33.22 8.96
N THR A 245 1.35 -33.99 9.29
CA THR A 245 1.48 -35.12 10.24
C THR A 245 2.43 -36.20 9.72
N GLN A 246 2.33 -36.55 8.44
CA GLN A 246 3.12 -37.61 7.81
C GLN A 246 4.20 -37.09 6.86
N ASP A 247 3.99 -35.92 6.27
CA ASP A 247 4.90 -35.29 5.30
C ASP A 247 5.66 -34.12 5.96
N GLU A 248 6.99 -34.20 5.95
CA GLU A 248 7.84 -33.16 6.54
C GLU A 248 7.85 -31.86 5.73
N ALA A 249 7.53 -31.93 4.44
CA ALA A 249 7.44 -30.77 3.56
C ALA A 249 6.07 -30.06 3.66
N ALA A 250 5.08 -30.71 4.28
CA ALA A 250 3.75 -30.14 4.49
C ALA A 250 3.63 -29.41 5.84
N GLY A 251 2.51 -28.72 6.06
CA GLY A 251 2.27 -27.89 7.23
C GLY A 251 1.43 -26.65 6.91
N LEU A 252 1.00 -25.95 7.96
CA LEU A 252 0.29 -24.68 7.85
C LEU A 252 1.25 -23.60 7.37
N VAL A 253 0.86 -22.87 6.33
CA VAL A 253 1.67 -21.82 5.71
C VAL A 253 0.97 -20.49 5.87
N VAL A 254 1.72 -19.47 6.28
CA VAL A 254 1.28 -18.09 6.42
C VAL A 254 2.26 -17.19 5.66
N ARG A 255 1.73 -16.35 4.77
CA ARG A 255 2.50 -15.39 3.96
C ARG A 255 2.25 -13.96 4.42
N PHE A 256 3.30 -13.13 4.37
CA PHE A 256 3.28 -11.74 4.77
C PHE A 256 3.40 -10.78 3.57
N SER A 257 3.01 -9.52 3.78
CA SER A 257 3.17 -8.45 2.79
C SER A 257 4.60 -7.90 2.71
N ASP A 258 5.38 -8.02 3.79
CA ASP A 258 6.77 -7.54 3.89
C ASP A 258 7.60 -8.51 4.77
N ASP A 259 8.87 -8.20 4.91
CA ASP A 259 9.88 -8.99 5.63
C ASP A 259 9.59 -9.05 7.14
N VAL A 260 9.47 -10.27 7.66
CA VAL A 260 9.29 -10.61 9.08
C VAL A 260 10.57 -11.25 9.62
N ARG A 261 10.99 -10.85 10.82
CA ARG A 261 12.21 -11.34 11.45
C ARG A 261 12.08 -12.81 11.83
N VAL A 262 13.07 -13.61 11.42
CA VAL A 262 13.11 -15.04 11.74
C VAL A 262 13.28 -15.28 13.26
N ASP A 263 13.97 -14.38 13.96
CA ASP A 263 14.15 -14.44 15.41
C ASP A 263 12.84 -14.25 16.21
N SER A 264 11.79 -13.72 15.58
CA SER A 264 10.46 -13.57 16.19
C SER A 264 9.60 -14.84 16.09
N LEU A 265 10.02 -15.84 15.30
CA LEU A 265 9.34 -17.14 15.15
C LEU A 265 9.66 -18.09 16.33
N GLN A 266 9.24 -17.69 17.52
CA GLN A 266 9.51 -18.41 18.77
C GLN A 266 8.39 -19.41 19.13
N PRO A 267 8.69 -20.43 19.94
CA PRO A 267 7.65 -21.31 20.49
C PRO A 267 6.52 -20.53 21.16
N GLY A 268 5.27 -20.89 20.86
CA GLY A 268 4.07 -20.24 21.42
C GLY A 268 3.51 -19.09 20.58
N VAL A 269 4.21 -18.63 19.53
CA VAL A 269 3.66 -17.66 18.57
C VAL A 269 2.54 -18.28 17.74
N VAL A 270 2.73 -19.52 17.30
CA VAL A 270 1.68 -20.33 16.66
C VAL A 270 1.19 -21.37 17.65
N GLN A 271 -0.13 -21.47 17.76
CA GLN A 271 -0.80 -22.43 18.60
C GLN A 271 -1.92 -23.09 17.80
N VAL A 272 -1.97 -24.41 17.87
CA VAL A 272 -3.04 -25.20 17.27
C VAL A 272 -3.76 -25.91 18.42
N GLN A 273 -5.05 -25.68 18.54
CA GLN A 273 -5.90 -26.29 19.56
C GLN A 273 -6.97 -27.13 18.86
N VAL A 274 -7.20 -28.33 19.37
CA VAL A 274 -8.28 -29.19 18.90
C VAL A 274 -9.38 -29.17 19.95
N ILE A 275 -10.60 -28.91 19.50
CA ILE A 275 -11.83 -29.00 20.29
C ILE A 275 -12.59 -30.21 19.77
N GLU A 276 -12.79 -31.21 20.61
CA GLU A 276 -13.37 -32.49 20.19
C GLU A 276 -14.86 -32.34 19.80
N GLY A 277 -15.19 -32.93 18.65
CA GLY A 277 -16.52 -32.86 18.04
C GLY A 277 -17.51 -33.92 18.49
N GLY A 278 -18.78 -33.75 18.07
CA GLY A 278 -19.88 -34.70 18.31
C GLY A 278 -21.14 -34.08 18.92
N ALA A 279 -22.30 -34.72 18.76
CA ALA A 279 -23.54 -34.28 19.40
C ALA A 279 -23.57 -34.72 20.88
N GLY A 280 -23.26 -33.83 21.83
CA GLY A 280 -23.30 -34.14 23.26
C GLY A 280 -22.45 -33.23 24.14
N ARG A 281 -22.14 -33.71 25.35
CA ARG A 281 -21.15 -33.12 26.25
C ARG A 281 -19.77 -33.54 25.76
N ASN A 282 -19.15 -32.74 24.91
CA ASN A 282 -17.75 -32.91 24.53
C ASN A 282 -16.93 -32.03 25.48
N ALA A 283 -15.99 -32.63 26.22
CA ALA A 283 -15.40 -31.98 27.39
C ALA A 283 -13.92 -31.62 27.20
N ASP A 284 -13.26 -32.17 26.19
CA ASP A 284 -11.82 -32.11 26.09
C ASP A 284 -11.37 -31.18 24.96
N THR A 285 -10.40 -30.33 25.31
CA THR A 285 -9.63 -29.55 24.36
C THR A 285 -8.17 -29.78 24.66
N TRP A 286 -7.37 -29.96 23.62
CA TRP A 286 -5.94 -30.22 23.78
C TRP A 286 -5.12 -29.41 22.79
N TYR A 287 -3.86 -29.17 23.16
CA TYR A 287 -2.92 -28.43 22.33
C TYR A 287 -2.18 -29.38 21.40
N MET A 288 -2.35 -29.15 20.11
CA MET A 288 -1.57 -29.80 19.07
C MET A 288 -0.22 -29.10 18.96
N GLY A 289 0.78 -29.66 19.66
CA GLY A 289 2.16 -29.20 19.61
C GLY A 289 2.71 -29.23 18.18
N GLY A 290 3.57 -28.27 17.87
CA GLY A 290 4.21 -28.17 16.56
C GLY A 290 5.53 -27.42 16.61
N LYS A 291 6.16 -27.30 15.45
CA LYS A 291 7.42 -26.57 15.26
C LYS A 291 7.38 -25.85 13.92
N PHE A 292 8.10 -24.72 13.85
CA PHE A 292 8.42 -24.13 12.56
C PHE A 292 9.29 -25.10 11.77
N ALA A 293 9.01 -25.24 10.48
CA ALA A 293 9.98 -25.85 9.56
C ALA A 293 11.27 -25.04 9.66
N ALA A 294 12.42 -25.71 9.59
CA ALA A 294 13.69 -25.00 9.59
C ALA A 294 13.63 -23.97 8.46
N PRO A 295 13.86 -22.68 8.74
CA PRO A 295 14.04 -21.72 7.66
C PRO A 295 15.17 -22.28 6.78
N ASP A 296 15.01 -22.23 5.45
CA ASP A 296 16.06 -22.69 4.54
C ASP A 296 17.40 -22.13 5.03
N ALA A 297 18.52 -22.86 4.93
CA ALA A 297 19.81 -22.34 5.41
C ALA A 297 20.23 -21.02 4.70
N ALA A 298 19.51 -20.64 3.63
CA ALA A 298 19.61 -19.37 2.91
C ALA A 298 18.62 -18.28 3.37
N ALA A 299 17.59 -18.61 4.16
CA ALA A 299 16.69 -17.65 4.78
C ALA A 299 17.51 -16.85 5.81
N GLY A 300 17.83 -15.63 5.44
CA GLY A 300 18.66 -14.73 6.24
C GLY A 300 17.94 -14.26 7.51
N GLU A 301 18.15 -13.00 7.88
CA GLU A 301 17.53 -12.39 9.06
C GLU A 301 15.98 -12.30 8.95
N PHE A 302 15.47 -12.28 7.72
CA PHE A 302 14.04 -12.07 7.44
C PHE A 302 13.44 -13.17 6.56
N THR A 303 12.13 -13.32 6.65
CA THR A 303 11.30 -14.17 5.80
C THR A 303 9.97 -13.49 5.45
N ARG A 304 9.37 -13.86 4.32
CA ARG A 304 8.01 -13.44 3.93
C ARG A 304 6.97 -14.54 4.09
N GLU A 305 7.39 -15.71 4.55
CA GLU A 305 6.52 -16.86 4.75
C GLU A 305 7.08 -17.74 5.87
N PHE A 306 6.20 -18.38 6.65
CA PHE A 306 6.61 -19.47 7.53
C PHE A 306 5.73 -20.70 7.29
N ARG A 307 6.30 -21.87 7.61
CA ARG A 307 5.58 -23.14 7.66
C ARG A 307 5.60 -23.69 9.09
N TYR A 308 4.45 -24.03 9.63
CA TYR A 308 4.29 -24.62 10.96
C TYR A 308 3.72 -26.03 10.84
N ARG A 309 4.46 -27.00 11.38
CA ARG A 309 4.15 -28.42 11.29
C ARG A 309 3.81 -28.99 12.64
N GLN A 310 2.75 -29.81 12.72
CA GLN A 310 2.39 -30.51 13.95
C GLN A 310 3.42 -31.62 14.26
N THR A 311 3.70 -31.84 15.54
CA THR A 311 4.66 -32.86 16.02
C THR A 311 4.01 -33.92 16.90
N THR A 312 2.72 -33.79 17.18
CA THR A 312 1.97 -34.75 17.99
C THR A 312 1.69 -36.05 17.24
N ARG A 313 1.44 -37.12 18.02
CA ARG A 313 1.00 -38.42 17.49
C ARG A 313 -0.50 -38.65 17.62
N GLU A 314 -1.21 -37.70 18.23
CA GLU A 314 -2.66 -37.72 18.37
C GLU A 314 -3.34 -37.59 17.00
N THR A 315 -4.51 -38.21 16.86
CA THR A 315 -5.27 -38.24 15.60
C THR A 315 -6.55 -37.45 15.71
N LEU A 316 -6.83 -36.66 14.67
CA LEU A 316 -8.11 -35.98 14.50
C LEU A 316 -9.25 -36.98 14.26
N GLN A 317 -10.40 -36.71 14.84
CA GLN A 317 -11.64 -37.49 14.76
C GLN A 317 -12.73 -36.75 13.98
N ASP A 318 -13.80 -37.47 13.63
CA ASP A 318 -14.99 -36.88 13.03
C ASP A 318 -15.62 -35.82 13.95
N GLY A 319 -15.91 -34.65 13.38
CA GLY A 319 -16.51 -33.53 14.08
C GLY A 319 -15.54 -32.59 14.77
N ASP A 320 -14.24 -32.92 14.84
CA ASP A 320 -13.26 -32.07 15.52
C ASP A 320 -13.18 -30.67 14.89
N GLN A 321 -13.03 -29.66 15.74
CA GLN A 321 -12.71 -28.31 15.32
C GLN A 321 -11.24 -28.03 15.61
N VAL A 322 -10.47 -27.72 14.57
CA VAL A 322 -9.08 -27.28 14.70
C VAL A 322 -9.03 -25.77 14.67
N VAL A 323 -8.61 -25.17 15.78
CA VAL A 323 -8.43 -23.73 15.95
C VAL A 323 -6.94 -23.41 15.82
N ILE A 324 -6.61 -22.51 14.91
CA ILE A 324 -5.27 -22.01 14.63
C ILE A 324 -5.20 -20.56 15.12
N THR A 325 -4.24 -20.31 15.99
CA THR A 325 -3.97 -19.00 16.56
C THR A 325 -2.53 -18.61 16.25
N VAL A 326 -2.34 -17.50 15.53
CA VAL A 326 -1.02 -16.88 15.33
C VAL A 326 -1.02 -15.55 16.08
N ARG A 327 -0.17 -15.45 17.10
CA ARG A 327 -0.04 -14.25 17.94
C ARG A 327 0.82 -13.21 17.20
N ALA A 328 0.23 -12.57 16.20
CA ALA A 328 0.91 -11.65 15.29
C ALA A 328 1.58 -10.46 16.00
N ALA A 329 1.07 -10.06 17.17
CA ALA A 329 1.71 -9.10 18.05
C ALA A 329 3.16 -9.45 18.48
N PHE A 330 3.56 -10.73 18.40
CA PHE A 330 4.91 -11.20 18.70
C PHE A 330 5.76 -11.44 17.45
N LEU A 331 5.16 -11.36 16.25
CA LEU A 331 5.88 -11.38 14.99
C LEU A 331 6.31 -9.96 14.66
N LEU A 332 7.61 -9.75 14.48
CA LEU A 332 8.16 -8.43 14.22
C LEU A 332 8.58 -8.32 12.76
N ASP A 333 8.22 -7.23 12.11
CA ASP A 333 8.73 -6.88 10.79
C ASP A 333 10.19 -6.41 10.83
N ARG A 334 10.77 -6.13 9.66
CA ARG A 334 12.14 -5.60 9.54
C ARG A 334 12.40 -4.29 10.28
N CYS A 335 11.35 -3.54 10.61
CA CYS A 335 11.39 -2.30 11.36
C CYS A 335 11.06 -2.49 12.85
N CYS A 336 11.05 -3.74 13.35
CA CYS A 336 10.72 -4.11 14.72
C CYS A 336 9.30 -3.71 15.15
N ARG A 337 8.33 -3.71 14.21
CA ARG A 337 6.92 -3.44 14.48
C ARG A 337 6.10 -4.72 14.41
N PRO A 338 5.03 -4.85 15.21
CA PRO A 338 4.22 -6.06 15.21
C PRO A 338 3.42 -6.21 13.90
N VAL A 339 3.33 -7.44 13.40
CA VAL A 339 2.47 -7.81 12.27
C VAL A 339 1.00 -7.60 12.66
N ASP A 340 0.18 -7.05 11.77
CA ASP A 340 -1.26 -6.85 11.95
C ASP A 340 -2.03 -8.14 11.62
N GLY A 341 -2.53 -8.81 12.65
CA GLY A 341 -3.02 -10.18 12.59
C GLY A 341 -4.51 -10.36 12.44
N THR A 342 -5.35 -9.32 12.56
CA THR A 342 -6.81 -9.53 12.63
C THR A 342 -7.37 -10.26 11.41
N ASN A 343 -7.92 -11.46 11.55
CA ASN A 343 -8.49 -12.21 10.41
C ASN A 343 -9.89 -11.67 10.04
N VAL A 344 -9.95 -10.59 9.25
CA VAL A 344 -11.21 -9.88 8.97
C VAL A 344 -12.20 -10.76 8.22
N GLY A 345 -13.24 -11.21 8.93
CA GLY A 345 -14.34 -12.00 8.37
C GLY A 345 -13.91 -13.36 7.80
N GLY A 346 -12.72 -13.86 8.16
CA GLY A 346 -12.19 -15.12 7.62
C GLY A 346 -11.82 -15.06 6.13
N ARG A 347 -11.56 -13.86 5.59
CA ARG A 347 -11.39 -13.63 4.14
C ARG A 347 -9.94 -13.52 3.68
N VAL A 348 -8.97 -13.80 4.55
CA VAL A 348 -7.57 -13.84 4.10
C VAL A 348 -7.41 -14.87 2.96
N PRO A 349 -6.82 -14.48 1.82
CA PRO A 349 -6.77 -15.32 0.62
C PRO A 349 -6.04 -16.64 0.82
N LEU A 350 -6.36 -17.60 -0.05
CA LEU A 350 -5.62 -18.85 -0.16
C LEU A 350 -4.33 -18.63 -0.96
N ILE A 351 -3.22 -19.15 -0.44
CA ILE A 351 -1.94 -19.13 -1.14
C ILE A 351 -2.06 -19.90 -2.46
N GLY A 352 -1.78 -19.21 -3.58
CA GLY A 352 -1.78 -19.81 -4.91
C GLY A 352 -3.15 -19.98 -5.55
N ALA A 353 -4.23 -19.56 -4.88
CA ALA A 353 -5.54 -19.42 -5.51
C ALA A 353 -5.68 -18.02 -6.10
N GLU A 354 -6.41 -17.90 -7.21
CA GLU A 354 -6.93 -16.60 -7.62
C GLU A 354 -7.94 -16.09 -6.59
N ASP A 355 -8.05 -14.78 -6.45
CA ASP A 355 -8.94 -14.10 -5.49
C ASP A 355 -10.41 -14.49 -5.78
N THR A 356 -10.87 -15.60 -5.22
CA THR A 356 -12.26 -16.01 -5.32
C THR A 356 -13.04 -15.21 -4.29
N THR A 357 -13.74 -14.17 -4.73
CA THR A 357 -14.67 -13.43 -3.87
C THR A 357 -15.67 -14.42 -3.28
N PRO A 358 -15.71 -14.64 -1.96
CA PRO A 358 -16.67 -15.56 -1.37
C PRO A 358 -18.09 -15.08 -1.72
N GLY A 359 -18.95 -15.99 -2.17
CA GLY A 359 -20.34 -15.67 -2.49
C GLY A 359 -21.08 -15.09 -1.27
N GLY A 360 -21.64 -13.89 -1.42
CA GLY A 360 -22.42 -13.20 -0.38
C GLY A 360 -21.58 -12.33 0.58
N GLY A 361 -22.09 -11.14 0.92
CA GLY A 361 -21.51 -10.22 1.90
C GLY A 361 -20.71 -9.05 1.31
N CYS A 362 -19.78 -8.50 2.11
CA CYS A 362 -18.95 -7.36 1.73
C CYS A 362 -18.01 -7.72 0.55
N ALA A 363 -18.16 -7.03 -0.58
CA ALA A 363 -17.41 -7.32 -1.80
C ALA A 363 -15.97 -6.76 -1.81
N ARG A 364 -15.65 -5.83 -0.90
CA ARG A 364 -14.34 -5.17 -0.80
C ARG A 364 -13.77 -5.30 0.62
N PRO A 365 -12.44 -5.39 0.77
CA PRO A 365 -11.80 -5.35 2.08
C PRO A 365 -12.09 -4.02 2.81
N PRO A 366 -11.83 -3.93 4.12
CA PRO A 366 -12.00 -2.69 4.88
C PRO A 366 -11.19 -1.50 4.32
N SER A 367 -10.03 -1.77 3.69
CA SER A 367 -9.24 -0.77 2.96
C SER A 367 -9.96 -0.20 1.72
N GLY A 368 -11.01 -0.86 1.25
CA GLY A 368 -11.79 -0.52 0.05
C GLY A 368 -11.10 -0.82 -1.28
N ILE A 369 -9.85 -1.29 -1.26
CA ILE A 369 -8.99 -1.50 -2.44
C ILE A 369 -8.07 -2.71 -2.20
N GLY A 370 -7.78 -3.45 -3.27
CA GLY A 370 -6.80 -4.53 -3.27
C GLY A 370 -7.38 -5.87 -2.79
N PRO A 371 -6.52 -6.89 -2.64
CA PRO A 371 -6.93 -8.19 -2.10
C PRO A 371 -7.32 -8.06 -0.62
N TRP A 372 -8.08 -9.03 -0.13
CA TRP A 372 -8.26 -9.18 1.31
C TRP A 372 -6.93 -9.51 1.97
N THR A 373 -6.71 -8.97 3.17
CA THR A 373 -5.53 -9.22 4.00
C THR A 373 -5.96 -9.24 5.46
N SER A 374 -5.08 -9.68 6.36
CA SER A 374 -5.34 -9.49 7.79
C SER A 374 -5.18 -8.03 8.18
N GLY A 375 -5.75 -7.70 9.33
CA GLY A 375 -5.49 -6.48 10.05
C GLY A 375 -6.55 -5.39 9.92
N THR A 376 -6.36 -4.35 10.72
CA THR A 376 -7.27 -3.19 10.81
C THR A 376 -6.55 -1.87 10.55
N GLY A 377 -5.23 -1.90 10.34
CA GLY A 377 -4.39 -0.72 10.12
C GLY A 377 -3.61 -0.27 11.36
N ALA A 378 -3.78 -0.93 12.50
CA ALA A 378 -3.20 -0.53 13.78
C ALA A 378 -1.91 -1.31 14.14
N GLY A 379 -1.63 -2.44 13.49
CA GLY A 379 -0.52 -3.34 13.84
C GLY A 379 -0.79 -4.17 15.11
N GLY A 380 -0.27 -5.39 15.16
CA GLY A 380 -0.46 -6.32 16.28
C GLY A 380 -1.72 -7.18 16.18
N ASP A 381 -2.29 -7.56 17.33
CA ASP A 381 -3.43 -8.47 17.44
C ASP A 381 -3.08 -9.97 17.20
N VAL A 382 -4.12 -10.80 17.15
CA VAL A 382 -4.08 -12.24 16.96
C VAL A 382 -4.77 -12.58 15.65
N PHE A 383 -4.11 -13.39 14.82
CA PHE A 383 -4.75 -14.06 13.70
C PHE A 383 -5.37 -15.35 14.21
N GLU A 384 -6.70 -15.39 14.23
CA GLU A 384 -7.47 -16.57 14.58
C GLU A 384 -8.20 -17.13 13.36
N SER A 385 -8.12 -18.43 13.16
CA SER A 385 -8.86 -19.14 12.13
C SER A 385 -9.16 -20.55 12.59
N TRP A 386 -10.21 -21.16 12.07
CA TRP A 386 -10.53 -22.57 12.35
C TRP A 386 -10.97 -23.29 11.09
N PHE A 387 -10.98 -24.61 11.16
CA PHE A 387 -11.66 -25.50 10.21
C PHE A 387 -12.21 -26.71 10.96
N PHE A 388 -13.11 -27.45 10.32
CA PHE A 388 -13.73 -28.65 10.85
C PHE A 388 -13.17 -29.90 10.18
N VAL A 389 -13.20 -31.01 10.89
CA VAL A 389 -12.81 -32.33 10.39
C VAL A 389 -14.07 -33.18 10.25
N LYS A 390 -14.17 -33.91 9.14
CA LYS A 390 -15.25 -34.88 8.93
C LYS A 390 -14.71 -36.18 8.35
N GLU A 391 -15.25 -37.31 8.78
CA GLU A 391 -15.04 -38.58 8.09
C GLU A 391 -15.71 -38.53 6.70
N GLY A 392 -14.96 -38.98 5.70
CA GLY A 392 -15.38 -39.00 4.29
C GLY A 392 -16.33 -40.12 3.96
#